data_AF-A0A8S3W474-F1
#
_entry.id   AF-A0A8S3W474-F1
#
_cell.length_a   1.000
_cell.length_b   1.000
_cell.length_c   1.000
_cell.angle_alpha   90.00
_cell.angle_beta   90.00
_cell.angle_gamma   90.00
#
_symmetry.space_group_name_H-M   'P 1'
#
loop_
_entity.id
_entity.type
_entity.pdbx_description
1 polymer ?
#
loop_
_entity_poly.entity_id
_entity_poly.type
_entity_poly.pdbx_seq_one_letter_code
_entity_poly.pdbx_strand_id
1 'polypeptide(L)'
;MDNRGRQAPANKTPGEQIQEKMEESNKVPVKLNIYKKVFGTEYNLAFYHPKKDQCSICNNYKKDKTNINIQNEYTQHIERKEASYRSKELDKKKSGEDESYFCVTMDLQSLLQIPSTADSLMYYSRKLNLYNLSIYEYKPP
;
A
#
# COMPACT_ATOMS: atom_id res chain seq x y z
N MET A 1 -12.69 -23.36 -21.51
CA MET A 1 -12.01 -22.21 -22.13
C MET A 1 -12.21 -21.01 -21.22
N ASP A 2 -11.13 -20.59 -20.58
CA ASP A 2 -11.11 -19.55 -19.54
C ASP A 2 -11.25 -18.15 -20.14
N ASN A 3 -12.36 -17.47 -19.86
CA ASN A 3 -12.62 -16.09 -20.28
C ASN A 3 -11.98 -15.03 -19.36
N ARG A 4 -10.87 -15.35 -18.69
CA ARG A 4 -10.21 -14.50 -17.67
C ARG A 4 -9.32 -13.39 -18.26
N GLY A 5 -9.45 -13.10 -19.55
CA GLY A 5 -8.64 -12.11 -20.28
C GLY A 5 -9.41 -11.13 -21.16
N ARG A 6 -10.74 -11.04 -21.07
CA ARG A 6 -11.46 -9.96 -21.78
C ARG A 6 -11.21 -8.62 -21.07
N GLN A 7 -10.25 -7.86 -21.61
CA GLN A 7 -10.17 -6.42 -21.36
C GLN A 7 -11.53 -5.82 -21.68
N ALA A 8 -12.08 -5.04 -20.73
CA ALA A 8 -13.29 -4.28 -20.97
C ALA A 8 -13.06 -3.33 -22.16
N PRO A 9 -14.01 -3.18 -23.09
CA PRO A 9 -13.88 -2.25 -24.20
C PRO A 9 -13.67 -0.84 -23.65
N ALA A 10 -12.65 -0.15 -24.17
CA ALA A 10 -12.07 1.10 -23.65
C ALA A 10 -13.01 2.33 -23.63
N ASN A 11 -14.30 2.18 -23.97
CA ASN A 11 -15.20 3.31 -24.27
C ASN A 11 -16.49 3.33 -23.42
N LYS A 12 -16.59 2.55 -22.33
CA LYS A 12 -17.76 2.60 -21.44
C LYS A 12 -17.33 2.78 -20.00
N THR A 13 -17.91 3.77 -19.34
CA THR A 13 -17.72 4.01 -17.91
C THR A 13 -18.18 2.78 -17.10
N PRO A 14 -17.64 2.56 -15.89
CA PRO A 14 -18.04 1.44 -15.05
C PRO A 14 -19.55 1.38 -14.77
N GLY A 15 -20.24 2.54 -14.78
CA GLY A 15 -21.70 2.62 -14.61
C GLY A 15 -22.49 2.03 -15.77
N GLU A 16 -22.07 2.30 -17.02
CA GLU A 16 -22.72 1.79 -18.23
C GLU A 16 -22.58 0.27 -18.34
N GLN A 17 -21.42 -0.28 -17.94
CA GLN A 17 -21.21 -1.73 -17.91
C GLN A 17 -22.05 -2.46 -16.85
N ILE A 18 -22.38 -1.78 -15.74
CA ILE A 18 -23.27 -2.32 -14.69
C ILE A 18 -24.72 -2.33 -15.17
N GLN A 19 -25.14 -1.28 -15.88
CA GLN A 19 -26.50 -1.21 -16.43
C GLN A 19 -26.76 -2.33 -17.44
N GLU A 20 -25.86 -2.54 -18.41
CA GLU A 20 -26.01 -3.61 -19.42
C GLU A 20 -26.14 -5.01 -18.78
N LYS A 21 -25.31 -5.32 -17.79
CA LYS A 21 -25.38 -6.61 -17.06
C LYS A 21 -26.65 -6.77 -16.23
N MET A 22 -27.23 -5.67 -15.76
CA MET A 22 -28.45 -5.68 -14.96
C MET A 22 -29.71 -5.77 -15.82
N GLU A 23 -29.68 -5.21 -17.03
CA GLU A 23 -30.72 -5.40 -18.06
C GLU A 23 -30.78 -6.87 -18.54
N GLU A 24 -29.63 -7.50 -18.77
CA GLU A 24 -29.55 -8.94 -19.09
C GLU A 24 -30.13 -9.85 -17.99
N SER A 25 -30.16 -9.36 -16.74
CA SER A 25 -30.64 -10.11 -15.57
C SER A 25 -31.94 -9.57 -14.96
N ASN A 26 -32.64 -8.67 -15.67
CA ASN A 26 -33.93 -8.05 -15.25
C ASN A 26 -33.93 -7.50 -13.81
N LYS A 27 -32.81 -6.89 -13.39
CA LYS A 27 -32.66 -6.29 -12.05
C LYS A 27 -32.42 -4.80 -12.15
N VAL A 28 -32.94 -4.03 -11.19
CA VAL A 28 -32.72 -2.59 -11.14
C VAL A 28 -31.47 -2.27 -10.30
N PRO A 29 -30.54 -1.43 -10.79
CA PRO A 29 -29.37 -1.03 -10.02
C PRO A 29 -29.77 -0.22 -8.79
N VAL A 30 -29.28 -0.66 -7.64
CA VAL A 30 -29.48 0.02 -6.36
C VAL A 30 -28.48 1.16 -6.23
N LYS A 31 -28.93 2.31 -5.68
CA LYS A 31 -28.05 3.47 -5.43
C LYS A 31 -26.94 3.11 -4.44
N LEU A 32 -25.75 3.68 -4.63
CA LEU A 32 -24.59 3.48 -3.76
C LEU A 32 -24.88 3.73 -2.27
N ASN A 33 -25.76 4.69 -1.96
CA ASN A 33 -26.14 5.00 -0.57
C ASN A 33 -26.89 3.84 0.11
N ILE A 34 -27.71 3.10 -0.62
CA ILE A 34 -28.42 1.94 -0.08
C ILE A 34 -27.42 0.80 0.15
N TYR A 35 -26.50 0.57 -0.80
CA TYR A 35 -25.40 -0.38 -0.60
C TYR A 35 -24.58 -0.05 0.67
N LYS A 36 -24.15 1.20 0.84
CA LYS A 36 -23.38 1.63 2.02
C LYS A 36 -24.15 1.43 3.33
N LYS A 37 -25.45 1.75 3.33
CA LYS A 37 -26.32 1.54 4.51
C LYS A 37 -26.40 0.04 4.84
N VAL A 38 -26.83 -0.79 3.90
CA VAL A 38 -26.98 -2.24 4.11
C VAL A 38 -25.65 -2.86 4.53
N PHE A 39 -24.56 -2.55 3.83
CA PHE A 39 -23.22 -3.06 4.10
C PHE A 39 -22.71 -2.68 5.49
N GLY A 40 -22.78 -1.39 5.85
CA GLY A 40 -22.19 -0.86 7.09
C GLY A 40 -23.08 -0.98 8.33
N THR A 41 -24.42 -0.95 8.18
CA THR A 41 -25.33 -0.95 9.34
C THR A 41 -26.08 -2.26 9.53
N GLU A 42 -26.52 -2.92 8.44
CA GLU A 42 -27.32 -4.16 8.57
C GLU A 42 -26.42 -5.38 8.71
N TYR A 43 -25.39 -5.48 7.88
CA TYR A 43 -24.41 -6.57 7.98
C TYR A 43 -23.21 -6.22 8.87
N ASN A 44 -23.06 -4.94 9.26
CA ASN A 44 -21.93 -4.43 10.04
C ASN A 44 -20.56 -4.85 9.46
N LEU A 45 -20.48 -4.85 8.12
CA LEU A 45 -19.27 -5.22 7.40
C LEU A 45 -18.42 -3.96 7.18
N ALA A 46 -17.12 -4.14 7.33
CA ALA A 46 -16.12 -3.18 6.91
C ALA A 46 -15.11 -3.92 6.04
N PHE A 47 -14.52 -3.22 5.07
CA PHE A 47 -13.37 -3.77 4.37
C PHE A 47 -12.25 -3.96 5.37
N TYR A 48 -11.74 -5.20 5.47
CA TYR A 48 -10.56 -5.47 6.27
C TYR A 48 -9.42 -4.61 5.74
N HIS A 49 -8.95 -3.68 6.55
CA HIS A 49 -7.71 -2.99 6.28
C HIS A 49 -6.59 -3.91 6.77
N PRO A 50 -5.76 -4.48 5.88
CA PRO A 50 -4.55 -5.15 6.31
C PRO A 50 -3.81 -4.19 7.23
N LYS A 51 -3.49 -4.66 8.43
CA LYS A 51 -2.63 -3.87 9.33
C LYS A 51 -1.34 -3.66 8.56
N LYS A 52 -1.11 -2.43 8.06
CA LYS A 52 0.17 -1.99 7.49
C LYS A 52 1.31 -2.45 8.41
N ASP A 53 2.53 -2.52 7.87
CA ASP A 53 3.74 -2.85 8.64
C ASP A 53 3.78 -2.05 9.94
N GLN A 54 3.52 -2.75 11.05
CA GLN A 54 3.49 -2.12 12.36
C GLN A 54 4.89 -2.16 12.95
N CYS A 55 5.37 -1.02 13.45
CA CYS A 55 6.63 -0.97 14.16
C CYS A 55 6.52 -1.68 15.51
N SER A 56 7.38 -2.68 15.75
CA SER A 56 7.44 -3.44 17.00
C SER A 56 7.67 -2.55 18.22
N ILE A 57 8.55 -1.53 18.11
CA ILE A 57 8.85 -0.59 19.20
C ILE A 57 7.60 0.23 19.55
N CYS A 58 6.93 0.82 18.56
CA CYS A 58 5.69 1.56 18.76
C CYS A 58 4.57 0.69 19.35
N ASN A 59 4.48 -0.58 18.92
CA ASN A 59 3.51 -1.52 19.43
C ASN A 59 3.80 -1.93 20.88
N ASN A 60 5.07 -2.13 21.24
CA ASN A 60 5.46 -2.45 22.61
C ASN A 60 5.14 -1.29 23.55
N TYR A 61 5.47 -0.07 23.16
CA TYR A 61 5.11 1.14 23.93
C TYR A 61 3.59 1.30 24.10
N LYS A 62 2.80 0.97 23.07
CA LYS A 62 1.32 1.00 23.18
C LYS A 62 0.78 -0.03 24.18
N LYS A 63 1.43 -1.18 24.32
CA LYS A 63 1.01 -2.26 25.23
C LYS A 63 1.36 -1.95 26.67
N ASP A 64 2.57 -1.46 26.92
CA ASP A 64 3.05 -1.14 28.27
C ASP A 64 3.74 0.22 28.28
N LYS A 65 2.98 1.21 28.73
CA LYS A 65 3.46 2.59 28.92
C LYS A 65 4.10 2.80 30.28
N THR A 66 4.00 1.85 31.21
CA THR A 66 4.47 2.05 32.60
C THR A 66 5.93 1.68 32.78
N ASN A 67 6.44 0.80 31.91
CA ASN A 67 7.82 0.37 31.92
C ASN A 67 8.77 1.46 31.39
N ILE A 68 9.61 1.99 32.27
CA ILE A 68 10.57 3.06 31.95
C ILE A 68 11.54 2.70 30.82
N ASN A 69 11.95 1.43 30.70
CA ASN A 69 12.85 1.01 29.63
C ASN A 69 12.17 1.10 28.26
N ILE A 70 10.89 0.69 28.18
CA ILE A 70 10.09 0.78 26.95
C ILE A 70 9.83 2.25 26.59
N GLN A 71 9.59 3.12 27.59
CA GLN A 71 9.46 4.56 27.36
C GLN A 71 10.75 5.16 26.79
N ASN A 72 11.90 4.85 27.39
CA ASN A 72 13.19 5.37 26.93
C ASN A 72 13.53 4.89 25.51
N GLU A 73 13.30 3.61 25.21
CA GLU A 73 13.48 3.06 23.87
C GLU A 73 12.56 3.73 22.85
N TYR A 74 11.30 3.98 23.21
CA TYR A 74 10.34 4.69 22.37
C TYR A 74 10.76 6.14 22.12
N THR A 75 11.20 6.88 23.14
CA THR A 75 11.68 8.26 23.00
C THR A 75 12.85 8.32 22.03
N GLN A 76 13.86 7.46 22.20
CA GLN A 76 14.99 7.38 21.27
C GLN A 76 14.56 7.01 19.85
N HIS A 77 13.58 6.10 19.70
CA HIS A 77 13.03 5.73 18.41
C HIS A 77 12.39 6.93 17.70
N ILE A 78 11.61 7.75 18.40
CA ILE A 78 11.00 8.96 17.86
C ILE A 78 12.06 10.02 17.54
N GLU A 79 13.04 10.24 18.40
CA GLU A 79 14.13 11.19 18.15
C GLU A 79 14.91 10.84 16.88
N ARG A 80 15.25 9.56 16.68
CA ARG A 80 15.94 9.09 15.47
C ARG A 80 15.08 9.27 14.22
N LYS A 81 13.77 9.00 14.32
CA LYS A 81 12.82 9.22 13.23
C LYS A 81 12.79 10.69 12.81
N GLU A 82 12.63 11.61 13.76
CA GLU A 82 12.59 13.04 13.48
C GLU A 82 13.94 13.57 12.97
N ALA A 83 15.06 13.08 13.51
CA ALA A 83 16.39 13.41 13.01
C ALA A 83 16.61 12.98 11.55
N SER A 84 16.12 11.80 11.18
CA SER A 84 16.16 11.31 9.80
C SER A 84 15.32 12.19 8.86
N TYR A 85 14.10 12.56 9.27
CA TYR A 85 13.24 13.46 8.50
C TYR A 85 13.85 14.84 8.32
N ARG A 86 14.41 15.42 9.38
CA ARG A 86 15.09 16.71 9.31
C ARG A 86 16.30 16.68 8.37
N SER A 87 17.08 15.60 8.40
CA SER A 87 18.24 15.44 7.51
C SER A 87 17.80 15.34 6.05
N LYS A 88 16.77 14.53 5.76
CA LYS A 88 16.18 14.43 4.43
C LYS A 88 15.66 15.78 3.92
N GLU A 89 14.98 16.56 4.76
CA GLU A 89 14.50 17.89 4.37
C GLU A 89 15.62 18.87 4.09
N LEU A 90 16.73 18.78 4.84
CA LEU A 90 17.92 19.60 4.60
C LEU A 90 18.56 19.27 3.26
N ASP A 91 18.77 17.98 2.97
CA ASP A 91 19.36 17.51 1.71
C ASP A 91 18.48 17.90 0.51
N LYS A 92 17.16 17.80 0.68
CA LYS A 92 16.15 18.23 -0.28
C LYS A 92 16.19 19.72 -0.59
N LYS A 93 16.42 20.56 0.43
CA LYS A 93 16.59 22.02 0.23
C LYS A 93 17.90 22.33 -0.46
N LYS A 94 18.99 21.68 -0.01
CA LYS A 94 20.31 21.85 -0.58
C LYS A 94 20.34 21.52 -2.07
N SER A 95 19.69 20.43 -2.51
CA SER A 95 19.63 20.09 -3.94
C SER A 95 18.77 21.04 -4.78
N GLY A 96 17.94 21.89 -4.16
CA GLY A 96 17.23 22.96 -4.84
C GLY A 96 18.02 24.27 -4.94
N GLU A 97 19.03 24.47 -4.09
CA GLU A 97 19.85 25.69 -4.03
C GLU A 97 21.19 25.54 -4.76
N ASP A 98 21.77 24.34 -4.76
CA ASP A 98 23.10 24.04 -5.29
C ASP A 98 23.03 23.03 -6.44
N GLU A 99 23.29 23.48 -7.67
CA GLU A 99 23.29 22.64 -8.87
C GLU A 99 24.38 21.55 -8.86
N SER A 100 25.41 21.67 -8.00
CA SER A 100 26.46 20.66 -7.86
C SER A 100 26.08 19.52 -6.90
N TYR A 101 24.96 19.65 -6.19
CA TYR A 101 24.51 18.70 -5.18
C TYR A 101 23.25 17.94 -5.60
N PHE A 102 23.35 16.61 -5.68
CA PHE A 102 22.21 15.74 -6.01
C PHE A 102 21.65 15.06 -4.76
N CYS A 103 20.34 15.19 -4.55
CA CYS A 103 19.60 14.42 -3.55
C CYS A 103 18.83 13.31 -4.25
N VAL A 104 19.07 12.05 -3.88
CA VAL A 104 18.41 10.88 -4.46
C VAL A 104 17.75 10.09 -3.36
N THR A 105 16.49 9.69 -3.59
CA THR A 105 15.75 8.77 -2.72
C THR A 105 15.55 7.45 -3.43
N MET A 106 15.76 6.34 -2.72
CA MET A 106 15.55 5.00 -3.24
C MET A 106 14.46 4.28 -2.45
N ASP A 107 13.65 3.50 -3.14
CA ASP A 107 12.65 2.60 -2.56
C ASP A 107 12.85 1.20 -3.13
N LEU A 108 13.00 0.21 -2.24
CA LEU A 108 13.17 -1.19 -2.61
C LEU A 108 11.90 -1.96 -2.24
N GLN A 109 11.22 -2.49 -3.26
CA GLN A 109 10.04 -3.32 -3.04
C GLN A 109 10.44 -4.65 -2.38
N SER A 110 9.51 -5.24 -1.63
CA SER A 110 9.66 -6.62 -1.16
C SER A 110 9.92 -7.59 -2.31
N LEU A 111 10.71 -8.63 -2.03
CA LEU A 111 11.10 -9.64 -3.01
C LEU A 111 9.86 -10.30 -3.64
N LEU A 112 9.77 -10.25 -4.97
CA LEU A 112 8.71 -10.89 -5.73
C LEU A 112 9.20 -12.23 -6.27
N GLN A 113 8.64 -13.33 -5.75
CA GLN A 113 8.92 -14.66 -6.28
C GLN A 113 8.02 -14.95 -7.48
N ILE A 114 8.62 -15.33 -8.61
CA ILE A 114 7.92 -15.62 -9.87
C ILE A 114 8.28 -17.04 -10.35
N PRO A 115 7.30 -17.86 -10.76
CA PRO A 115 5.86 -17.59 -10.77
C PRO A 115 5.26 -17.58 -9.35
N SER A 116 4.28 -16.69 -9.12
CA SER A 116 3.49 -16.68 -7.89
C SER A 116 2.32 -17.65 -8.06
N THR A 117 2.30 -18.73 -7.27
CA THR A 117 1.24 -19.75 -7.31
C THR A 117 1.02 -20.29 -5.91
N ALA A 118 -0.22 -20.67 -5.60
CA ALA A 118 -0.60 -21.26 -4.31
C ALA A 118 -0.35 -22.78 -4.22
N ASP A 119 0.27 -23.38 -5.23
CA ASP A 119 0.56 -24.81 -5.30
C ASP A 119 1.78 -25.15 -4.45
N SER A 120 1.66 -26.17 -3.61
CA SER A 120 2.72 -26.65 -2.73
C SER A 120 3.91 -27.22 -3.50
N LEU A 121 3.71 -27.73 -4.72
CA LEU A 121 4.80 -28.22 -5.58
C LEU A 121 5.81 -27.13 -5.95
N MET A 122 5.37 -25.86 -5.98
CA MET A 122 6.27 -24.72 -6.22
C MET A 122 7.23 -24.44 -5.07
N TYR A 123 6.99 -25.00 -3.88
CA TYR A 123 7.94 -24.89 -2.77
C TYR A 123 9.28 -25.56 -3.10
N TYR A 124 9.25 -26.69 -3.82
CA TYR A 124 10.43 -27.46 -4.20
C TYR A 124 11.07 -27.00 -5.51
N SER A 125 10.39 -26.11 -6.24
CA SER A 125 10.88 -25.59 -7.51
C SER A 125 11.82 -24.40 -7.30
N ARG A 126 12.80 -24.25 -8.20
CA ARG A 126 13.66 -23.06 -8.21
C ARG A 126 12.82 -21.85 -8.65
N LYS A 127 12.66 -20.88 -7.75
CA LYS A 127 11.91 -19.64 -8.00
C LYS A 127 12.82 -18.57 -8.59
N LEU A 128 12.30 -17.79 -9.54
CA LEU A 128 12.95 -16.57 -9.98
C LEU A 128 12.63 -15.46 -8.98
N ASN A 129 13.67 -14.78 -8.51
CA ASN A 129 13.56 -13.68 -7.56
C ASN A 129 13.66 -12.36 -8.31
N LEU A 130 12.56 -11.61 -8.36
CA LEU A 130 12.52 -10.26 -8.92
C LEU A 130 12.67 -9.24 -7.80
N TYR A 131 13.65 -8.35 -7.97
CA TYR A 131 13.90 -7.21 -7.10
C TYR A 131 13.57 -5.93 -7.86
N ASN A 132 12.62 -5.14 -7.36
CA ASN A 132 12.29 -3.83 -7.92
C ASN A 132 12.93 -2.74 -7.06
N LEU A 133 14.00 -2.15 -7.56
CA LEU A 133 14.64 -0.99 -6.97
C LEU A 133 14.23 0.27 -7.74
N SER A 134 13.54 1.18 -7.08
CA SER A 134 13.16 2.48 -7.62
C SER A 134 14.12 3.55 -7.12
N ILE A 135 14.62 4.37 -8.03
CA ILE A 135 15.53 5.48 -7.74
C ILE A 135 14.87 6.76 -8.25
N TYR A 136 14.77 7.76 -7.37
CA TYR A 136 14.14 9.04 -7.67
C TYR A 136 15.09 10.18 -7.29
N GLU A 137 15.40 11.04 -8.26
CA GLU A 137 16.16 12.27 -8.04
C GLU A 137 15.21 13.39 -7.56
N TYR A 138 15.59 14.06 -6.48
CA TYR A 138 14.89 15.25 -6.01
C TYR A 138 15.41 16.49 -6.74
N LYS A 139 14.81 16.79 -7.89
CA LYS A 139 15.01 18.05 -8.63
C LYS A 139 13.71 18.87 -8.61
N PRO A 140 13.72 20.13 -8.13
CA PRO A 140 12.57 21.01 -8.28
C PRO A 140 12.28 21.28 -9.77
N PRO A 141 11.00 21.42 -10.18
CA PRO A 141 10.63 21.73 -11.56
C PRO A 141 11.11 23.11 -12.00
#